data_AF-A0A925M7V7-F1
#
_entry.id   AF-A0A925M7V7-F1
#
_cell.length_a   1.000
_cell.length_b   1.000
_cell.length_c   1.000
_cell.angle_alpha   90.00
_cell.angle_beta   90.00
_cell.angle_gamma   90.00
#
_symmetry.space_group_name_H-M   'P 1'
#
loop_
_entity.id
_entity.type
_entity.pdbx_description
1 polymer ?
#
loop_
_entity_poly.entity_id
_entity_poly.type
_entity_poly.pdbx_seq_one_letter_code
_entity_poly.pdbx_strand_id
1 'polypeptide(L)'
;AFRLKQDILPKRTIDLEFTPILEGKYRLEDSQFSGTYFAAMQADVLVDSIDTYQSWLKQAAATKPTPAFNQAYSEYYRGEPDKPVEVGWASVPPAKPPMVNQPTPQGIDQEVPGKKGIEKDMKEAGKG
;
A
#
# COMPACT_ATOMS: atom_id res chain seq x y z
N ALA A 1 -13.66 6.55 -1.02
CA ALA A 1 -12.94 5.36 -0.50
C ALA A 1 -13.78 4.13 -0.82
N PHE A 2 -13.15 3.00 -1.13
CA PHE A 2 -13.77 1.85 -1.82
C PHE A 2 -14.78 1.04 -0.96
N ARG A 3 -14.92 1.35 0.34
CA ARG A 3 -15.83 0.66 1.29
C ARG A 3 -15.68 -0.86 1.31
N LEU A 4 -14.43 -1.30 1.28
CA LEU A 4 -14.09 -2.70 1.17
C LEU A 4 -13.04 -3.04 2.21
N LYS A 5 -13.24 -4.15 2.89
CA LYS A 5 -12.28 -4.77 3.79
C LYS A 5 -12.33 -6.28 3.54
N GLN A 6 -11.17 -6.88 3.39
CA GLN A 6 -11.00 -8.31 3.26
C GLN A 6 -9.83 -8.76 4.12
N ASP A 7 -10.05 -9.74 4.98
CA ASP A 7 -8.97 -10.31 5.80
C ASP A 7 -8.11 -11.24 4.94
N ILE A 8 -6.78 -11.15 5.09
CA ILE A 8 -5.82 -11.99 4.37
C ILE A 8 -5.60 -13.28 5.16
N LEU A 9 -6.05 -14.40 4.60
CA LEU A 9 -5.89 -15.72 5.21
C LEU A 9 -4.69 -16.48 4.61
N PRO A 10 -3.72 -16.92 5.42
CA PRO A 10 -2.58 -17.69 4.92
C PRO A 10 -3.01 -18.93 4.13
N LYS A 11 -2.32 -19.18 3.00
CA LYS A 11 -2.55 -20.32 2.09
C LYS A 11 -3.95 -20.34 1.44
N ARG A 12 -4.63 -19.20 1.38
CA ARG A 12 -5.89 -19.05 0.65
C ARG A 12 -5.75 -17.94 -0.39
N THR A 13 -6.31 -18.18 -1.56
CA THR A 13 -6.51 -17.14 -2.57
C THR A 13 -7.87 -16.53 -2.33
N ILE A 14 -7.93 -15.20 -2.34
CA ILE A 14 -9.16 -14.44 -2.14
C ILE A 14 -9.20 -13.39 -3.24
N ASP A 15 -10.27 -13.39 -4.02
CA ASP A 15 -10.46 -12.45 -5.11
C ASP A 15 -11.21 -11.22 -4.61
N LEU A 16 -10.76 -10.05 -5.06
CA LEU A 16 -11.29 -8.76 -4.67
C LEU A 16 -11.36 -7.87 -5.90
N GLU A 17 -12.56 -7.39 -6.21
CA GLU A 17 -12.82 -6.54 -7.38
C GLU A 17 -13.58 -5.28 -6.95
N PHE A 18 -13.17 -4.14 -7.50
CA PHE A 18 -13.91 -2.89 -7.39
C PHE A 18 -13.62 -2.02 -8.62
N THR A 19 -14.58 -1.18 -9.00
CA THR A 19 -14.39 -0.14 -10.02
C THR A 19 -14.28 1.21 -9.32
N PRO A 20 -13.14 1.91 -9.40
CA PRO A 20 -13.04 3.24 -8.83
C PRO A 20 -13.85 4.22 -9.69
N ILE A 21 -14.52 5.17 -9.03
CA ILE A 21 -15.44 6.12 -9.69
C ILE A 21 -14.92 7.56 -9.72
N LEU A 22 -13.83 7.83 -8.98
CA LEU A 22 -13.24 9.16 -8.88
C LEU A 22 -11.72 9.02 -8.93
N GLU A 23 -11.09 9.93 -9.67
CA GLU A 23 -9.65 10.05 -9.62
C GLU A 23 -9.22 10.59 -8.25
N GLY A 24 -8.15 10.03 -7.70
CA GLY A 24 -7.44 10.58 -6.55
C GLY A 24 -6.57 9.57 -5.83
N LYS A 25 -5.93 10.02 -4.75
CA LYS A 25 -5.17 9.18 -3.84
C LYS A 25 -6.04 8.65 -2.70
N TYR A 26 -6.07 7.33 -2.54
CA TYR A 26 -6.81 6.62 -1.51
C TYR A 26 -5.85 5.88 -0.57
N ARG A 27 -5.78 6.32 0.68
CA ARG A 27 -5.04 5.63 1.74
C ARG A 27 -5.74 4.33 2.14
N LEU A 28 -4.98 3.24 2.16
CA LEU A 28 -5.31 1.95 2.74
C LEU A 28 -4.51 1.75 4.03
N GLU A 29 -5.10 1.05 4.98
CA GLU A 29 -4.47 0.67 6.25
C GLU A 29 -4.72 -0.81 6.48
N ASP A 30 -3.75 -1.50 7.08
CA ASP A 30 -3.96 -2.85 7.56
C ASP A 30 -5.03 -2.83 8.66
N SER A 31 -5.89 -3.83 8.64
CA SER A 31 -7.05 -3.93 9.52
C SER A 31 -7.02 -5.20 10.37
N GLN A 32 -5.93 -5.96 10.31
CA GLN A 32 -5.69 -7.15 11.10
C GLN A 32 -4.33 -7.07 11.82
N PHE A 33 -4.38 -7.06 13.15
CA PHE A 33 -3.17 -6.99 13.97
C PHE A 33 -2.18 -8.12 13.61
N SER A 34 -0.99 -7.74 13.15
CA SER A 34 0.04 -8.65 12.61
C SER A 34 1.39 -8.52 13.31
N GLY A 35 1.49 -7.67 14.34
CA GLY A 35 2.70 -7.46 15.13
C GLY A 35 3.02 -5.98 15.36
N THR A 36 4.27 -5.69 15.73
CA THR A 36 4.72 -4.35 16.16
C THR A 36 4.62 -3.29 15.07
N TYR A 37 4.84 -3.66 13.81
CA TYR A 37 4.76 -2.74 12.67
C TYR A 37 3.35 -2.58 12.11
N PHE A 38 2.34 -3.24 12.68
CA PHE A 38 0.95 -3.22 12.19
C PHE A 38 0.42 -1.80 11.97
N ALA A 39 0.61 -0.89 12.94
CA ALA A 39 0.12 0.48 12.85
C ALA A 39 0.82 1.33 11.76
N ALA A 40 1.99 0.89 11.29
CA ALA A 40 2.72 1.53 10.20
C ALA A 40 2.36 0.95 8.82
N MET A 41 1.56 -0.13 8.76
CA MET A 41 1.19 -0.77 7.50
C MET A 41 0.11 0.04 6.79
N GLN A 42 0.58 0.94 5.94
CA GLN A 42 -0.24 1.79 5.10
C GLN A 42 0.19 1.65 3.64
N ALA A 43 -0.77 1.80 2.72
CA ALA A 43 -0.51 1.84 1.28
C ALA A 43 -1.38 2.92 0.63
N ASP A 44 -0.97 3.42 -0.53
CA ASP A 44 -1.79 4.31 -1.34
C ASP A 44 -2.26 3.59 -2.61
N VAL A 45 -3.53 3.77 -2.95
CA VAL A 45 -4.08 3.43 -4.27
C VAL A 45 -4.28 4.73 -5.03
N LEU A 46 -3.60 4.88 -6.16
CA LEU A 46 -3.76 5.99 -7.08
C LEU A 46 -4.74 5.59 -8.18
N VAL A 47 -5.82 6.36 -8.33
CA VAL A 47 -6.79 6.18 -9.42
C VAL A 47 -6.60 7.28 -10.42
N ASP A 48 -5.84 7.03 -11.48
CA ASP A 48 -5.55 8.02 -12.51
C ASP A 48 -6.34 7.76 -13.80
N SER A 49 -6.33 8.75 -14.70
CA SER A 49 -6.84 8.59 -16.05
C SER A 49 -6.15 7.44 -16.79
N ILE A 50 -6.82 6.87 -17.79
CA ILE A 50 -6.27 5.75 -18.57
C ILE A 50 -4.94 6.11 -19.25
N ASP A 51 -4.79 7.33 -19.75
CA ASP A 51 -3.57 7.78 -20.44
C ASP A 51 -2.37 7.89 -19.48
N THR A 52 -2.62 8.42 -18.28
CA THR A 52 -1.62 8.48 -17.20
C THR A 52 -1.20 7.07 -16.78
N TYR A 53 -2.17 6.17 -16.57
CA TYR A 53 -1.91 4.78 -16.20
C TYR A 53 -1.07 4.04 -17.26
N GLN A 54 -1.40 4.20 -18.55
CA GLN A 54 -0.64 3.59 -19.65
C GLN A 54 0.79 4.14 -19.74
N SER A 55 0.96 5.44 -19.47
CA SER A 55 2.28 6.06 -19.43
C SER A 55 3.11 5.54 -18.26
N TRP A 56 2.49 5.40 -17.08
CA TRP A 56 3.12 4.81 -15.90
C TRP A 56 3.56 3.37 -16.14
N LEU A 57 2.72 2.52 -16.76
CA LEU A 57 3.09 1.14 -17.08
C LEU A 57 4.35 1.06 -17.97
N LYS A 58 4.44 1.91 -19.01
CA LYS A 58 5.61 1.96 -19.90
C LYS A 58 6.87 2.37 -19.15
N GLN A 59 6.77 3.37 -18.27
CA GLN A 59 7.90 3.86 -17.47
C GLN A 59 8.33 2.82 -16.43
N ALA A 60 7.39 2.22 -15.71
CA ALA A 60 7.65 1.18 -14.71
C ALA A 60 8.29 -0.07 -15.33
N ALA A 61 7.88 -0.46 -16.54
CA ALA A 61 8.50 -1.58 -17.25
C ALA A 61 9.95 -1.29 -17.71
N ALA A 62 10.26 -0.03 -18.03
CA ALA A 62 11.59 0.39 -18.46
C ALA A 62 12.55 0.70 -17.29
N THR A 63 12.03 0.88 -16.08
CA THR A 63 12.83 1.29 -14.92
C THR A 63 13.58 0.09 -14.31
N LYS A 64 14.87 0.28 -14.02
CA LYS A 64 15.67 -0.72 -13.31
C LYS A 64 15.13 -0.86 -11.88
N PRO A 65 14.83 -2.09 -11.40
CA PRO A 65 14.37 -2.29 -10.03
C PRO A 65 15.36 -1.72 -9.02
N THR A 66 14.86 -0.98 -8.04
CA THR A 66 15.63 -0.45 -6.91
C THR A 66 15.04 -0.94 -5.58
N PRO A 67 15.84 -1.02 -4.50
CA PRO A 67 15.31 -1.40 -3.19
C PRO A 67 14.30 -0.36 -2.69
N ALA A 68 13.10 -0.78 -2.33
CA ALA A 68 12.12 0.06 -1.64
C ALA A 68 12.55 0.31 -0.19
N PHE A 69 11.98 1.33 0.46
CA PHE A 69 12.21 1.52 1.89
C PHE A 69 11.55 0.39 2.70
N ASN A 70 12.29 -0.14 3.68
CA ASN A 70 11.79 -1.11 4.65
C ASN A 70 12.22 -0.67 6.06
N GLN A 71 11.26 -0.16 6.82
CA GLN A 71 11.50 0.38 8.16
C GLN A 71 12.04 -0.66 9.14
N ALA A 72 11.47 -1.88 9.13
CA ALA A 72 11.94 -2.94 10.02
C ALA A 72 13.40 -3.31 9.74
N TYR A 73 13.78 -3.36 8.46
CA TYR A 73 15.16 -3.61 8.05
C TYR A 73 16.10 -2.48 8.46
N SER A 74 15.73 -1.21 8.20
CA SER A 74 16.60 -0.08 8.55
C SER A 74 16.81 0.06 10.06
N GLU A 75 15.77 -0.17 10.87
CA GLU A 75 15.83 -0.12 12.33
C GLU A 75 16.64 -1.27 12.92
N TYR A 76 16.42 -2.51 12.44
CA TYR A 76 17.14 -3.69 12.92
C TYR A 76 18.65 -3.59 12.70
N TYR A 77 19.06 -2.89 11.64
CA TYR A 77 20.47 -2.72 11.24
C TYR A 77 21.04 -1.33 11.57
N ARG A 78 20.28 -0.42 12.18
CA ARG A 78 20.68 0.98 12.45
C ARG A 78 21.31 1.72 11.24
N GLY A 79 20.91 1.36 10.02
CA GLY A 79 21.48 1.89 8.79
C GLY A 79 22.82 1.27 8.35
N GLU A 80 23.40 0.33 9.11
CA GLU A 80 24.57 -0.46 8.73
C GLU A 80 24.17 -1.89 8.35
N PRO A 81 24.23 -2.27 7.06
CA PRO A 81 23.86 -3.62 6.63
C PRO A 81 24.59 -4.70 7.43
N ASP A 82 23.86 -5.75 7.80
CA ASP A 82 24.39 -6.97 8.43
C ASP A 82 25.00 -6.81 9.84
N LYS A 83 24.79 -5.66 10.51
CA LYS A 83 25.10 -5.47 11.94
C LYS A 83 23.83 -5.30 12.78
N PRO A 84 23.26 -6.38 13.34
CA PRO A 84 22.05 -6.28 14.15
C PRO A 84 22.28 -5.44 15.41
N VAL A 85 21.26 -4.73 15.86
CA VAL A 85 21.27 -4.08 17.18
C VAL A 85 21.35 -5.15 18.27
N GLU A 86 22.42 -5.12 19.06
CA GLU A 86 22.55 -5.97 20.25
C GLU A 86 21.64 -5.43 21.37
N VAL A 87 20.45 -6.05 21.51
CA VAL A 87 19.46 -5.70 22.55
C VAL A 87 19.44 -6.69 23.72
N GLY A 88 20.33 -7.70 23.73
CA GLY A 88 20.40 -8.73 24.79
C GLY A 88 19.32 -9.82 24.71
N TRP A 89 18.39 -9.74 23.75
CA TRP A 89 17.33 -10.72 23.51
C TRP A 89 17.40 -11.25 22.08
N ALA A 90 17.05 -12.53 21.89
CA ALA A 90 16.96 -13.13 20.57
C ALA A 90 15.87 -12.41 19.74
N SER A 91 16.24 -11.91 18.55
CA SER A 91 15.35 -11.18 17.64
C SER A 91 15.39 -11.83 16.26
N VAL A 92 14.23 -11.95 15.61
CA VAL A 92 14.13 -12.51 14.24
C VAL A 92 14.58 -11.44 13.24
N PRO A 93 15.53 -11.74 12.33
CA PRO A 93 15.93 -10.79 11.30
C PRO A 93 14.75 -10.46 10.36
N PRO A 94 14.52 -9.17 10.03
CA PRO A 94 13.48 -8.78 9.10
C PRO A 94 13.84 -9.19 7.66
N ALA A 95 12.83 -9.26 6.79
CA ALA A 95 13.05 -9.45 5.37
C ALA A 95 13.89 -8.30 4.78
N LYS A 96 14.70 -8.60 3.76
CA LYS A 96 15.43 -7.57 3.00
C LYS A 96 14.45 -6.62 2.30
N PRO A 97 14.85 -5.39 1.98
CA PRO A 97 13.99 -4.47 1.26
C PRO A 97 13.61 -5.06 -0.12
N PRO A 98 12.32 -5.03 -0.50
CA PRO A 98 11.88 -5.59 -1.77
C PRO A 98 12.40 -4.73 -2.93
N MET A 99 12.69 -5.37 -4.07
CA MET A 99 13.07 -4.67 -5.30
C MET A 99 11.80 -4.24 -6.04
N VAL A 100 11.67 -2.95 -6.34
CA VAL A 100 10.51 -2.36 -7.00
C VAL A 100 10.94 -1.49 -8.17
N ASN A 101 10.09 -1.41 -9.19
CA ASN A 101 10.38 -0.57 -10.36
C ASN A 101 10.04 0.91 -10.11
N GLN A 102 9.23 1.20 -9.08
CA GLN A 102 8.84 2.55 -8.70
C GLN A 102 8.78 2.64 -7.17
N PRO A 103 9.84 3.10 -6.49
CA PRO A 103 9.88 3.19 -5.03
C PRO A 103 9.02 4.35 -4.48
N THR A 104 8.69 5.32 -5.32
CA THR A 104 7.77 6.42 -5.01
C THR A 104 6.71 6.45 -6.10
N PRO A 105 5.43 6.22 -5.78
CA PRO A 105 4.36 6.35 -6.75
C PRO A 105 4.34 7.77 -7.35
N GLN A 106 4.17 7.87 -8.67
CA GLN A 106 3.91 9.14 -9.36
C GLN A 106 2.46 9.15 -9.88
N GLY A 107 1.77 10.29 -9.73
CA GLY A 107 0.38 10.45 -10.18
C GLY A 107 -0.30 11.63 -9.49
N ILE A 108 -1.62 11.61 -9.42
CA ILE A 108 -2.40 12.55 -8.61
C ILE A 108 -2.02 12.50 -7.12
N ASP A 109 -1.33 13.55 -6.68
CA ASP A 109 -0.89 13.66 -5.28
C ASP A 109 -2.00 14.11 -4.31
N GLN A 110 -3.15 14.51 -4.84
CA GLN A 110 -4.28 15.01 -4.07
C GLN A 110 -5.09 13.87 -3.44
N GLU A 111 -5.34 13.97 -2.14
CA GLU A 111 -6.34 13.13 -1.48
C GLU A 111 -7.73 13.42 -2.05
N VAL A 112 -8.54 12.38 -2.17
CA VAL A 112 -9.89 12.47 -2.75
C VAL A 112 -10.77 13.38 -1.87
N PRO A 113 -11.23 14.55 -2.38
CA PRO A 113 -12.04 15.47 -1.59
C PRO A 113 -13.42 14.87 -1.25
N GLY A 114 -13.95 15.17 -0.05
CA GLY A 114 -15.38 15.00 0.25
C GLY A 114 -15.88 13.59 0.58
N LYS A 115 -15.19 12.85 1.49
CA LYS A 115 -15.63 11.53 2.03
C LYS A 115 -17.12 11.44 2.45
N LYS A 116 -17.81 12.56 2.69
CA LYS A 116 -19.24 12.62 3.11
C LYS A 116 -20.28 12.47 1.99
N GLY A 117 -19.97 12.82 0.74
CA GLY A 117 -20.98 12.82 -0.34
C GLY A 117 -21.35 11.42 -0.84
N ILE A 118 -20.33 10.57 -0.96
CA ILE A 118 -20.43 9.21 -1.50
C ILE A 118 -21.29 8.29 -0.61
N GLU A 119 -21.47 8.61 0.68
CA GLU A 119 -22.33 7.87 1.64
C GLU A 119 -23.81 8.04 1.37
N LYS A 120 -24.20 9.14 0.73
CA LYS A 120 -25.60 9.40 0.38
C LYS A 120 -26.03 8.54 -0.81
N ASP A 121 -25.21 8.47 -1.86
CA ASP A 121 -25.56 7.76 -3.10
C ASP A 121 -25.61 6.23 -2.90
N MET A 122 -24.74 5.69 -2.04
CA MET A 122 -24.76 4.26 -1.69
C MET A 122 -25.91 3.86 -0.74
N LYS A 123 -26.55 4.80 -0.04
CA LYS A 123 -27.78 4.52 0.73
C LYS A 123 -29.02 4.49 -0.18
N GLU A 124 -28.98 5.15 -1.33
CA GLU A 124 -30.07 5.17 -2.31
C GLU A 124 -29.99 3.97 -3.27
N ALA A 125 -28.78 3.49 -3.59
CA ALA A 125 -28.57 2.29 -4.42
C ALA A 125 -28.90 0.95 -3.71
N GLY A 126 -29.05 0.94 -2.39
CA GLY A 126 -29.43 -0.25 -1.60
C GLY A 126 -30.93 -0.39 -1.32
N LYS A 127 -31.78 0.40 -1.99
CA LYS A 127 -33.25 0.38 -1.86
C LYS A 127 -34.00 0.10 -3.17
N GLY A 128 -33.32 -0.49 -4.16
CA GLY A 128 -33.92 -1.00 -5.39
C GLY A 128 -34.15 -2.49 -5.33
#